data_AF-A0A9W4CG88-F1
#
_entry.id   AF-A0A9W4CG88-F1
#
_cell.length_a   1.000
_cell.length_b   1.000
_cell.length_c   1.000
_cell.angle_alpha   90.00
_cell.angle_beta   90.00
_cell.angle_gamma   90.00
#
_symmetry.space_group_name_H-M   'P 1'
#
loop_
_entity.id
_entity.type
_entity.pdbx_description
1 polymer ?
#
loop_
_entity_poly.entity_id
_entity_poly.type
_entity_poly.pdbx_seq_one_letter_code
_entity_poly.pdbx_strand_id
1 'polypeptide(L)' 'MSKLIILTVAEGNFGDGFPVTLQIGEEGKSPSIEVSGKLPSTPEIPESYSQWQLRLRLIKIK' A
#
# COMPACT_ATOMS: atom_id res chain seq x y z
N MET A 1 4.86 -26.08 3.42
CA MET A 1 3.67 -25.32 3.85
C MET A 1 4.02 -23.85 3.79
N SER A 2 3.77 -23.22 2.64
CA SER A 2 4.07 -21.81 2.41
C SER A 2 2.77 -21.02 2.56
N LYS A 3 2.72 -20.09 3.50
CA LYS A 3 1.58 -19.20 3.70
C LYS A 3 1.68 -18.05 2.70
N LEU A 4 0.63 -17.84 1.92
CA LEU A 4 0.50 -16.74 0.97
C LEU A 4 -0.43 -15.69 1.56
N ILE A 5 0.05 -14.45 1.56
CA ILE A 5 -0.70 -13.28 2.01
C ILE A 5 -0.75 -12.31 0.84
N ILE A 6 -1.96 -12.01 0.38
CA ILE A 6 -2.19 -11.07 -0.72
C ILE A 6 -2.89 -9.86 -0.13
N LEU A 7 -2.31 -8.68 -0.35
CA LEU A 7 -2.96 -7.41 -0.05
C LEU A 7 -3.28 -6.72 -1.37
N THR A 8 -4.55 -6.73 -1.75
CA THR A 8 -5.04 -6.03 -2.93
C THR A 8 -5.43 -4.62 -2.54
N VAL A 9 -4.82 -3.63 -3.19
CA VAL A 9 -5.18 -2.22 -3.05
C VAL A 9 -5.98 -1.81 -4.28
N ALA A 10 -7.23 -1.41 -4.09
CA ALA A 10 -8.10 -0.97 -5.17
C ALA A 10 -7.90 0.53 -5.46
N GLU A 11 -8.59 1.02 -6.49
CA GLU A 11 -8.56 2.43 -6.87
C GLU A 11 -9.01 3.34 -5.70
N GLY A 12 -8.23 4.37 -5.44
CA GLY A 12 -8.40 5.29 -4.34
C GLY A 12 -7.40 6.45 -4.45
N ASN A 13 -7.39 7.32 -3.45
CA ASN A 13 -6.48 8.45 -3.43
C ASN A 13 -6.09 8.81 -1.99
N PHE A 14 -5.03 9.60 -1.81
CA PHE A 14 -4.55 9.98 -0.48
C PHE A 14 -5.49 10.90 0.31
N GLY A 15 -6.51 11.51 -0.34
CA GLY A 15 -7.54 12.34 0.29
C GLY A 15 -8.78 11.56 0.75
N ASP A 16 -9.14 10.47 0.08
CA ASP A 16 -10.29 9.63 0.45
C ASP A 16 -9.88 8.29 1.07
N GLY A 17 -8.62 7.89 0.95
CA GLY A 17 -8.11 6.57 1.32
C GLY A 17 -8.20 5.56 0.19
N PHE A 18 -7.77 4.32 0.47
CA PHE A 18 -7.71 3.23 -0.50
C PHE A 18 -8.49 2.02 0.00
N PRO A 19 -9.52 1.53 -0.69
CA PRO A 19 -10.12 0.25 -0.36
C PRO A 19 -9.08 -0.86 -0.49
N VAL A 20 -9.04 -1.76 0.48
CA VAL A 20 -8.09 -2.87 0.50
C VAL A 20 -8.78 -4.18 0.82
N THR A 21 -8.27 -5.26 0.24
CA THR A 21 -8.68 -6.62 0.56
C THR A 21 -7.45 -7.43 0.95
N LEU A 22 -7.46 -7.98 2.15
CA LEU A 22 -6.44 -8.88 2.67
C LEU A 22 -6.93 -10.32 2.51
N GLN A 23 -6.18 -11.11 1.74
CA GLN A 23 -6.41 -12.54 1.58
C GLN A 23 -5.26 -13.31 2.20
N ILE A 24 -5.58 -14.33 2.99
CA ILE A 24 -4.59 -15.20 3.65
C ILE A 24 -4.94 -16.64 3.30
N GLY A 25 -3.96 -17.41 2.83
CA GLY A 25 -4.15 -18.81 2.48
C GLY A 25 -2.84 -19.58 2.35
N GLU A 26 -2.92 -20.81 1.87
CA GLU A 26 -1.75 -21.55 1.43
C GLU A 26 -1.47 -21.24 -0.04
N GLU A 27 -0.18 -21.18 -0.39
CA GLU A 27 0.25 -21.01 -1.77
C GLU A 27 -0.33 -22.14 -2.66
N GLY A 28 -0.93 -21.75 -3.79
CA GLY A 28 -1.56 -22.68 -4.74
C GLY A 28 -2.97 -23.16 -4.37
N LYS A 29 -3.56 -22.67 -3.27
CA LYS A 29 -4.95 -22.96 -2.87
C LYS A 29 -5.79 -21.69 -2.81
N SER A 30 -7.11 -21.86 -2.71
CA SER A 30 -8.01 -20.74 -2.41
C SER A 30 -7.69 -20.13 -1.03
N PRO A 31 -7.82 -18.80 -0.89
CA PRO A 31 -7.59 -18.14 0.39
C PRO A 31 -8.60 -18.62 1.42
N SER A 32 -8.13 -18.86 2.65
CA SER A 32 -8.97 -19.32 3.77
C SER A 32 -9.58 -18.16 4.55
N ILE A 33 -8.98 -16.96 4.46
CA ILE A 33 -9.46 -15.75 5.10
C ILE A 33 -9.44 -14.63 4.06
N GLU A 34 -10.53 -13.88 3.98
CA GLU A 34 -10.64 -12.65 3.21
C GLU A 34 -11.21 -11.55 4.09
N VAL A 35 -10.54 -10.40 4.16
CA VAL A 35 -10.97 -9.24 4.94
C VAL A 35 -10.90 -8.01 4.05
N SER A 36 -12.04 -7.37 3.85
CA SER A 36 -12.11 -6.06 3.20
C SER A 36 -12.03 -4.94 4.24
N GLY A 37 -11.32 -3.88 3.88
CA GLY A 37 -11.17 -2.69 4.70
C GLY A 37 -10.83 -1.48 3.85
N LYS A 38 -10.44 -0.41 4.51
CA LYS A 38 -10.03 0.83 3.85
C LYS A 38 -8.80 1.38 4.55
N LEU A 39 -7.71 1.57 3.81
CA LEU A 39 -6.60 2.37 4.27
C LEU A 39 -7.09 3.82 4.41
N PRO A 40 -6.79 4.48 5.54
CA PRO A 40 -7.30 5.81 5.83
C PRO A 40 -6.76 6.85 4.85
N SER A 41 -7.45 7.98 4.80
CA SER A 41 -6.96 9.18 4.12
C SER A 41 -5.69 9.70 4.83
N THR A 42 -4.67 10.02 4.04
CA THR A 42 -3.38 10.54 4.50
C THR A 42 -2.82 11.53 3.46
N PRO A 43 -3.42 12.73 3.34
CA PRO A 43 -3.08 13.71 2.30
C PRO A 43 -1.68 14.31 2.44
N GLU A 44 -1.02 14.11 3.59
CA GLU A 44 0.35 14.55 3.88
C GLU A 44 1.44 13.67 3.22
N ILE A 45 1.10 12.45 2.79
CA ILE A 45 2.07 11.51 2.20
C ILE A 45 2.63 12.03 0.87
N PRO A 46 1.82 12.49 -0.10
CA PRO A 46 2.33 13.06 -1.35
C PRO A 46 3.29 14.23 -1.13
N GLU A 47 2.98 15.11 -0.16
CA GLU A 47 3.83 16.25 0.17
C GLU A 47 5.15 15.79 0.78
N SER A 48 5.09 14.93 1.79
CA SER A 48 6.27 14.37 2.46
C SER A 48 7.18 13.62 1.49
N TYR A 49 6.60 12.82 0.58
CA TYR A 49 7.32 12.13 -0.47
C TYR A 49 7.98 13.09 -1.46
N SER A 50 7.25 14.14 -1.87
CA SER A 50 7.79 15.18 -2.75
C SER A 50 9.01 15.87 -2.12
N GLN A 51 8.91 16.23 -0.83
CA GLN A 51 10.02 16.83 -0.08
C GLN A 51 11.22 15.89 0.02
N TRP A 52 10.99 14.60 0.29
CA TRP A 52 12.03 13.59 0.33
C TRP A 52 12.74 13.42 -1.03
N GLN A 53 11.98 13.36 -2.12
CA GLN A 53 12.54 13.28 -3.48
C GLN A 53 13.40 14.50 -3.83
N LEU A 54 12.95 15.70 -3.48
CA LEU A 54 13.74 16.93 -3.68
C LEU A 54 15.08 16.87 -2.95
N ARG A 55 15.07 16.45 -1.67
CA ARG A 55 16.31 16.30 -0.88
C ARG A 55 17.25 15.28 -1.50
N LEU A 56 16.75 14.13 -1.98
CA LEU A 56 17.57 13.14 -2.65
C LEU A 56 18.20 13.65 -3.95
N ARG A 57 17.45 14.44 -4.74
CA ARG A 57 17.99 15.03 -5.98
C ARG A 57 19.15 15.98 -5.70
N LEU A 58 19.08 16.74 -4.61
CA LEU A 58 20.16 17.64 -4.19
C LEU A 58 21.42 16.89 -3.73
N ILE A 59 21.26 15.69 -3.17
CA ILE A 59 22.39 14.86 -2.70
C ILE A 59 23.14 14.21 -3.87
N LYS A 60 22.48 13.96 -5.01
CA LYS A 60 23.12 13.38 -6.22
C LYS A 60 23.93 14.39 -7.05
N ILE A 61 23.92 15.68 -6.69
CA ILE A 61 24.72 16.72 -7.32
C ILE A 61 25.89 17.04 -6.38
N LYS A 62 26.87 16.13 -6.30
CA LYS A 62 28.18 16.42 -5.68
C LYS A 62 29.26 15.51 -6.23
#